data_AF-A0A430HD74-F1
#
_entry.id   AF-A0A430HD74-F1
#
_cell.length_a   1.000
_cell.length_b   1.000
_cell.length_c   1.000
_cell.angle_alpha   90.00
_cell.angle_beta   90.00
_cell.angle_gamma   90.00
#
_symmetry.space_group_name_H-M   'P 1'
#
loop_
_entity.id
_entity.type
_entity.pdbx_description
1 polymer ?
#
loop_
_entity_poly.entity_id
_entity_poly.type
_entity_poly.pdbx_seq_one_letter_code
_entity_poly.pdbx_strand_id
1 'polypeptide(L)'
;MATNSQLGKSAAAGFPWSRLWFLLGALVVYRLGAHVPVPGINPDVLAETFSRNQGGILGMFNMFSGGALERAAVFALGITPYISASIIMQLAGLAIPAVEALKKEGESGRRKITQYTRYFTVVLALVQATFIAIGLEALPGLVIDPGMAFRFVAVVSLLTGTMFLMWLGEQITERGLGNGISIIIFAGIAAGLPSALSNLFQLVSNGSISSLSAIFIILLVGFVTFGVVFVERGQRKILVNYAKRQVGNKVVGGQTSHLPLKLNMAGVIPPIFASSIILFPATIVDWFTKGKDASTPVVGFLKDLAASMGPGEPIHALLYAVAIVFFCFFYTALVFNSKETADNLKKSGAFVPGIRPGEQTARYIDKILMRLTLAGAVYITLVCLLPEFMQARWKVPFYFGGTSLLIIVVVTMDFMAQVQNYVMSQQYESLLRKANFKGGIPTR
;
A
#
# COMPACT_ATOMS: atom_id res chain seq x y z
N MET A 1 17.51 -37.01 -32.94
CA MET A 1 16.54 -35.98 -33.39
C MET A 1 16.02 -35.25 -32.17
N ALA A 2 16.05 -33.92 -32.22
CA ALA A 2 15.55 -32.93 -31.25
C ALA A 2 16.17 -32.93 -29.83
N THR A 3 17.31 -32.25 -29.76
CA THR A 3 17.96 -31.67 -28.58
C THR A 3 17.02 -30.84 -27.70
N ASN A 4 16.88 -31.21 -26.43
CA ASN A 4 16.31 -30.37 -25.36
C ASN A 4 17.32 -29.28 -24.92
N SER A 5 17.73 -28.43 -25.87
CA SER A 5 18.68 -27.32 -25.64
C SER A 5 18.05 -26.07 -24.99
N GLN A 6 16.75 -26.11 -24.66
CA GLN A 6 16.07 -24.99 -24.00
C GLN A 6 16.25 -24.94 -22.48
N LEU A 7 16.62 -26.06 -21.83
CA LEU A 7 16.83 -26.11 -20.37
C LEU A 7 18.19 -25.54 -19.93
N GLY A 8 19.16 -25.43 -20.85
CA GLY A 8 20.49 -24.89 -20.57
C GLY A 8 20.59 -23.36 -20.56
N LYS A 9 19.66 -22.64 -21.21
CA LYS A 9 19.69 -21.17 -21.27
C LYS A 9 19.02 -20.48 -20.08
N SER A 10 18.19 -21.19 -19.30
CA SER A 10 17.57 -20.62 -18.09
C SER A 10 18.53 -20.49 -16.91
N ALA A 11 19.72 -21.12 -16.97
CA ALA A 11 20.75 -21.00 -15.94
C ALA A 11 21.68 -19.79 -16.14
N ALA A 12 21.60 -19.11 -17.29
CA ALA A 12 22.48 -17.99 -17.66
C ALA A 12 21.82 -16.60 -17.53
N ALA A 13 20.51 -16.52 -17.29
CA ALA A 13 19.83 -15.24 -17.08
C ALA A 13 19.85 -14.89 -15.59
N GLY A 14 20.86 -14.13 -15.15
CA GLY A 14 21.02 -13.65 -13.77
C GLY A 14 19.95 -12.67 -13.28
N PHE A 15 18.81 -12.55 -13.96
CA PHE A 15 17.68 -11.70 -13.59
C PHE A 15 16.36 -12.31 -14.12
N PRO A 16 15.25 -12.28 -13.36
CA PRO A 16 13.94 -12.84 -13.77
C PRO A 16 13.26 -11.96 -14.82
N TRP A 17 13.85 -11.89 -16.02
CA TRP A 17 13.41 -11.00 -17.09
C TRP A 17 11.98 -11.28 -17.55
N SER A 18 11.57 -12.55 -17.60
CA SER A 18 10.21 -12.94 -17.97
C SER A 18 9.16 -12.40 -16.99
N ARG A 19 9.46 -12.42 -15.68
CA ARG A 19 8.58 -11.88 -14.64
C ARG A 19 8.54 -10.36 -14.69
N LEU A 20 9.67 -9.71 -14.97
CA LEU A 20 9.73 -8.26 -15.16
C LEU A 20 8.93 -7.82 -16.39
N TRP A 21 9.08 -8.50 -17.52
CA TRP A 21 8.30 -8.20 -18.73
C TRP A 21 6.80 -8.41 -18.52
N PHE A 22 6.41 -9.45 -17.78
CA PHE A 22 5.01 -9.64 -17.40
C PHE A 22 4.49 -8.47 -16.54
N LEU A 23 5.28 -8.04 -15.53
CA LEU A 23 4.93 -6.90 -14.69
C LEU A 23 4.81 -5.61 -15.50
N LEU A 24 5.77 -5.31 -16.38
CA LEU A 24 5.72 -4.12 -17.24
C LEU A 24 4.52 -4.17 -18.20
N GLY A 25 4.25 -5.33 -18.81
CA GLY A 25 3.08 -5.53 -19.65
C GLY A 25 1.77 -5.31 -18.89
N ALA A 26 1.67 -5.85 -17.67
CA ALA A 26 0.51 -5.64 -16.81
C ALA A 26 0.31 -4.15 -16.45
N LEU A 27 1.39 -3.42 -16.16
CA LEU A 27 1.33 -1.98 -15.89
C LEU A 27 0.91 -1.15 -17.12
N VAL A 28 1.32 -1.56 -18.32
CA VAL A 28 0.86 -0.94 -19.57
C VAL A 28 -0.64 -1.18 -19.75
N VAL A 29 -1.13 -2.40 -19.54
CA VAL A 29 -2.56 -2.73 -19.62
C VAL A 29 -3.37 -1.95 -18.59
N TYR A 30 -2.86 -1.84 -17.35
CA TYR A 30 -3.44 -0.98 -16.32
C TYR A 30 -3.58 0.46 -16.81
N ARG A 31 -2.52 1.01 -17.43
CA ARG A 31 -2.54 2.39 -17.92
C ARG A 31 -3.49 2.58 -19.10
N LEU A 32 -3.57 1.62 -20.02
CA LEU A 32 -4.52 1.67 -21.14
C LEU A 32 -5.96 1.69 -20.64
N GLY A 33 -6.32 0.84 -19.68
CA GLY A 33 -7.68 0.84 -19.14
C GLY A 33 -8.03 2.09 -18.32
N ALA A 34 -7.03 2.79 -17.76
CA ALA A 34 -7.22 4.10 -17.13
C ALA A 34 -7.52 5.24 -18.15
N HIS A 35 -7.47 4.97 -19.45
CA HIS A 35 -7.88 5.90 -20.52
C HIS A 35 -9.19 5.51 -21.20
N VAL A 36 -9.79 4.36 -20.85
CA VAL A 36 -11.06 3.93 -21.42
C VAL A 36 -12.20 4.56 -20.60
N PRO A 37 -12.93 5.54 -21.14
CA PRO A 37 -14.01 6.21 -20.42
C PRO A 37 -15.22 5.27 -20.24
N VAL A 38 -15.96 5.47 -19.14
CA VAL A 38 -17.24 4.83 -18.93
C VAL A 38 -18.25 5.40 -19.93
N PRO A 39 -19.04 4.56 -20.62
CA PRO A 39 -20.04 5.02 -21.57
C PRO A 39 -21.07 5.96 -20.94
N GLY A 40 -21.45 7.02 -21.65
CA GLY A 40 -22.52 7.95 -21.24
C GLY A 40 -22.08 9.17 -20.44
N ILE A 41 -20.78 9.36 -20.21
CA ILE A 41 -20.21 10.53 -19.51
C ILE A 41 -19.56 11.49 -20.52
N ASN A 42 -19.83 12.78 -20.37
CA ASN A 42 -19.13 13.83 -21.12
C ASN A 42 -17.80 14.18 -20.42
N PRO A 43 -16.64 13.90 -21.05
CA PRO A 43 -15.32 14.14 -20.45
C PRO A 43 -15.01 15.62 -20.25
N ASP A 44 -15.56 16.52 -21.07
CA ASP A 44 -15.25 17.95 -21.00
C ASP A 44 -15.88 18.61 -19.77
N VAL A 45 -17.15 18.27 -19.48
CA VAL A 45 -17.88 18.74 -18.29
C VAL A 45 -17.26 18.16 -17.02
N LEU A 46 -16.76 16.92 -17.08
CA LEU A 46 -16.05 16.30 -15.98
C LEU A 46 -14.74 17.01 -15.67
N ALA A 47 -13.95 17.32 -16.70
CA ALA A 47 -12.68 18.04 -16.56
C ALA A 47 -12.88 19.43 -15.95
N GLU A 48 -13.92 20.15 -16.38
CA GLU A 48 -14.27 21.45 -15.81
C GLU A 48 -14.68 21.34 -14.33
N THR A 49 -15.52 20.37 -14.00
CA THR A 49 -15.95 20.12 -12.62
C THR A 49 -14.78 19.71 -11.72
N PHE A 50 -13.86 18.89 -12.25
CA PHE A 50 -12.65 18.49 -11.54
C PHE A 50 -11.72 19.68 -11.30
N SER A 51 -11.51 20.54 -12.30
CA SER A 51 -10.67 21.73 -12.16
C SER A 51 -11.13 22.67 -11.04
N ARG A 52 -12.45 22.75 -10.81
CA ARG A 52 -13.05 23.56 -9.73
C ARG A 52 -12.90 22.93 -8.35
N ASN A 53 -12.85 21.60 -8.26
CA ASN A 53 -12.84 20.83 -7.00
C ASN A 53 -11.51 20.08 -6.72
N GLN A 54 -10.40 20.46 -7.37
CA GLN A 54 -9.10 19.78 -7.29
C GLN A 54 -8.52 19.65 -5.87
N GLY A 55 -8.88 20.56 -4.95
CA GLY A 55 -8.35 20.57 -3.57
C GLY A 55 -9.09 19.66 -2.57
N GLY A 56 -10.18 19.00 -2.99
CA GLY A 56 -11.01 18.19 -2.10
C GLY A 56 -10.62 16.70 -2.04
N ILE A 57 -11.42 15.93 -1.29
CA ILE A 57 -11.37 14.46 -1.21
C ILE A 57 -11.30 13.79 -2.60
N LEU A 58 -11.99 14.35 -3.60
CA LEU A 58 -11.96 13.89 -4.99
C LEU A 58 -10.55 13.89 -5.61
N GLY A 59 -9.71 14.87 -5.27
CA GLY A 59 -8.31 14.93 -5.72
C GLY A 59 -7.46 13.80 -5.13
N MET A 60 -7.70 13.44 -3.86
CA MET A 60 -7.03 12.31 -3.20
C MET A 60 -7.42 10.96 -3.83
N PHE A 61 -8.70 10.76 -4.15
CA PHE A 61 -9.15 9.60 -4.92
C PHE A 61 -8.52 9.55 -6.32
N ASN A 62 -8.44 10.69 -7.01
CA ASN A 62 -7.84 10.77 -8.34
C ASN A 62 -6.37 10.33 -8.32
N MET A 63 -5.62 10.73 -7.29
CA MET A 63 -4.23 10.35 -7.11
C MET A 63 -4.03 8.84 -6.92
N PHE A 64 -4.88 8.16 -6.14
CA PHE A 64 -4.80 6.70 -5.98
C PHE A 64 -5.30 5.94 -7.20
N SER A 65 -6.24 6.50 -7.95
CA SER A 65 -6.74 5.94 -9.21
C SER A 65 -5.85 6.23 -10.43
N GLY A 66 -4.76 6.99 -10.24
CA GLY A 66 -3.82 7.37 -11.30
C GLY A 66 -4.41 8.26 -12.39
N GLY A 67 -5.37 9.12 -12.05
CA GLY A 67 -6.05 9.99 -13.03
C GLY A 67 -7.30 9.36 -13.67
N ALA A 68 -7.69 8.15 -13.24
CA ALA A 68 -8.84 7.46 -13.80
C ALA A 68 -10.17 8.15 -13.42
N LEU A 69 -10.25 8.76 -12.23
CA LEU A 69 -11.46 9.47 -11.80
C LEU A 69 -11.68 10.78 -12.57
N GLU A 70 -10.61 11.55 -12.81
CA GLU A 70 -10.64 12.79 -13.61
C GLU A 70 -11.11 12.56 -15.05
N ARG A 71 -10.90 11.35 -15.57
CA ARG A 71 -11.25 10.96 -16.94
C ARG A 71 -12.49 10.08 -17.03
N ALA A 72 -13.17 9.86 -15.91
CA ALA A 72 -14.26 8.89 -15.76
C ALA A 72 -13.93 7.54 -16.42
N ALA A 73 -12.73 7.04 -16.20
CA ALA A 73 -12.32 5.77 -16.76
C ALA A 73 -12.99 4.59 -16.06
N VAL A 74 -13.02 3.44 -16.74
CA VAL A 74 -13.54 2.17 -16.21
C VAL A 74 -12.84 1.77 -14.89
N PHE A 75 -11.64 2.28 -14.64
CA PHE A 75 -10.86 2.08 -13.43
C PHE A 75 -11.01 3.18 -12.36
N ALA A 76 -12.07 4.00 -12.41
CA ALA A 76 -12.24 5.14 -11.49
C ALA A 76 -12.24 4.75 -9.99
N LEU A 77 -12.78 3.58 -9.64
CA LEU A 77 -12.72 3.04 -8.26
C LEU A 77 -11.32 2.54 -7.86
N GLY A 78 -10.47 2.25 -8.84
CA GLY A 78 -9.16 1.65 -8.65
C GLY A 78 -9.24 0.31 -7.91
N ILE A 79 -8.23 0.07 -7.07
CA ILE A 79 -8.12 -1.12 -6.21
C ILE A 79 -8.69 -0.87 -4.80
N THR A 80 -9.25 0.31 -4.54
CA THR A 80 -9.76 0.73 -3.22
C THR A 80 -10.79 -0.23 -2.62
N PRO A 81 -11.79 -0.75 -3.38
CA PRO A 81 -12.76 -1.71 -2.83
C PRO A 81 -12.08 -2.98 -2.29
N TYR A 82 -11.00 -3.42 -2.93
CA TYR A 82 -10.23 -4.59 -2.50
C TYR A 82 -9.44 -4.29 -1.23
N ILE A 83 -8.83 -3.10 -1.13
CA ILE A 83 -8.14 -2.65 0.09
C ILE A 83 -9.12 -2.66 1.26
N SER A 84 -10.31 -2.08 1.09
CA SER A 84 -11.37 -2.08 2.10
C SER A 84 -11.80 -3.49 2.50
N ALA A 85 -12.02 -4.39 1.54
CA ALA A 85 -12.36 -5.78 1.82
C ALA A 85 -11.25 -6.51 2.59
N SER A 86 -9.98 -6.29 2.22
CA SER A 86 -8.83 -6.87 2.90
C SER A 86 -8.71 -6.38 4.34
N ILE A 87 -9.00 -5.10 4.60
CA ILE A 87 -9.06 -4.53 5.95
C ILE A 87 -10.12 -5.25 6.77
N ILE A 88 -11.34 -5.35 6.24
CA ILE A 88 -12.46 -5.98 6.92
C ILE A 88 -12.12 -7.44 7.27
N MET A 89 -11.54 -8.19 6.33
CA MET A 89 -11.12 -9.58 6.60
C MET A 89 -9.99 -9.68 7.63
N GLN A 90 -9.04 -8.74 7.64
CA GLN A 90 -7.99 -8.71 8.66
C GLN A 90 -8.54 -8.41 10.06
N LEU A 91 -9.51 -7.48 10.16
CA LEU A 91 -10.21 -7.17 11.41
C LEU A 91 -11.11 -8.32 11.86
N ALA A 92 -11.84 -8.94 10.93
CA ALA A 92 -12.67 -10.11 11.19
C ALA A 92 -11.86 -11.30 11.72
N GLY A 93 -10.61 -11.45 11.27
CA GLY A 93 -9.66 -12.44 11.79
C GLY A 93 -9.37 -12.37 13.29
N LEU A 94 -9.80 -11.31 13.96
CA LEU A 94 -9.56 -11.05 15.39
C LEU A 94 -10.85 -11.04 16.18
N ALA A 95 -11.88 -10.44 15.62
CA ALA A 95 -13.20 -10.42 16.25
C ALA A 95 -13.86 -11.80 16.18
N ILE A 96 -13.53 -12.61 15.17
CA ILE A 96 -14.20 -13.88 14.88
C ILE A 96 -13.19 -15.04 15.01
N PRO A 97 -13.31 -15.89 16.05
CA PRO A 97 -12.42 -17.04 16.28
C PRO A 97 -12.36 -18.01 15.10
N ALA A 98 -13.44 -18.13 14.32
CA ALA A 98 -13.47 -18.97 13.14
C ALA A 98 -12.51 -18.49 12.03
N VAL A 99 -12.39 -17.17 11.85
CA VAL A 99 -11.45 -16.59 10.86
C VAL A 99 -10.02 -16.66 11.39
N GLU A 100 -9.82 -16.53 12.71
CA GLU A 100 -8.52 -16.77 13.35
C GLU A 100 -8.05 -18.23 13.17
N ALA A 101 -8.96 -19.20 13.32
CA ALA A 101 -8.68 -20.62 13.09
C ALA A 101 -8.24 -20.87 11.63
N LEU A 102 -8.95 -20.28 10.66
CA LEU A 102 -8.53 -20.32 9.25
C LEU A 102 -7.13 -19.73 9.05
N LYS A 103 -6.75 -18.67 9.77
CA LYS A 103 -5.39 -18.11 9.67
C LYS A 103 -4.32 -19.10 10.19
N LYS A 104 -4.66 -19.97 11.13
CA LYS A 104 -3.78 -21.00 11.71
C LYS A 104 -3.67 -22.27 10.86
N GLU A 105 -4.60 -22.51 9.93
CA GLU A 105 -4.58 -23.66 9.00
C GLU A 105 -3.45 -23.58 7.93
N GLY A 106 -2.65 -22.51 7.91
CA GLY A 106 -1.52 -22.37 7.00
C GLY A 106 -1.94 -21.88 5.61
N GLU A 107 -1.43 -22.49 4.54
CA GLU A 107 -1.67 -22.03 3.17
C GLU A 107 -3.12 -22.22 2.71
N SER A 108 -3.77 -23.33 3.07
CA SER A 108 -5.16 -23.62 2.72
C SER A 108 -6.11 -22.57 3.30
N GLY A 109 -5.88 -22.21 4.56
CA GLY A 109 -6.64 -21.18 5.26
C GLY A 109 -6.41 -19.77 4.71
N ARG A 110 -5.15 -19.42 4.39
CA ARG A 110 -4.86 -18.15 3.69
C ARG A 110 -5.58 -18.03 2.35
N ARG A 111 -5.63 -19.12 1.56
CA ARG A 111 -6.40 -19.13 0.29
C ARG A 111 -7.89 -18.90 0.50
N LYS A 112 -8.49 -19.50 1.54
CA LYS A 112 -9.90 -19.25 1.90
C LYS A 112 -10.15 -17.80 2.33
N ILE A 113 -9.26 -17.21 3.14
CA ILE A 113 -9.36 -15.80 3.52
C ILE A 113 -9.30 -14.91 2.28
N THR A 114 -8.38 -15.17 1.35
CA THR A 114 -8.31 -14.44 0.08
C THR A 114 -9.61 -14.59 -0.72
N GLN A 115 -10.20 -15.78 -0.77
CA GLN A 115 -11.48 -16.02 -1.46
C GLN A 115 -12.62 -15.19 -0.85
N TYR A 116 -12.71 -15.12 0.48
CA TYR A 116 -13.68 -14.24 1.15
C TYR A 116 -13.40 -12.77 0.87
N THR A 117 -12.14 -12.34 0.90
CA THR A 117 -11.76 -10.98 0.51
C THR A 117 -12.23 -10.65 -0.90
N ARG A 118 -12.13 -11.58 -1.86
CA ARG A 118 -12.65 -11.38 -3.22
C ARG A 118 -14.16 -11.18 -3.22
N TYR A 119 -14.92 -12.02 -2.51
CA TYR A 119 -16.38 -11.86 -2.44
C TYR A 119 -16.80 -10.54 -1.79
N PHE A 120 -16.15 -10.13 -0.70
CA PHE A 120 -16.40 -8.83 -0.09
C PHE A 120 -16.02 -7.68 -1.02
N THR A 121 -14.94 -7.81 -1.79
CA THR A 121 -14.52 -6.81 -2.78
C THR A 121 -15.62 -6.58 -3.80
N VAL A 122 -16.23 -7.64 -4.33
CA VAL A 122 -17.31 -7.54 -5.32
C VAL A 122 -18.54 -6.82 -4.74
N VAL A 123 -18.94 -7.18 -3.53
CA VAL A 123 -20.08 -6.54 -2.85
C VAL A 123 -19.81 -5.07 -2.60
N LEU A 124 -18.63 -4.72 -2.07
CA LEU A 124 -18.26 -3.33 -1.81
C LEU A 124 -18.12 -2.52 -3.09
N ALA A 125 -17.53 -3.09 -4.14
CA ALA A 125 -17.39 -2.44 -5.43
C ALA A 125 -18.76 -2.17 -6.06
N LEU A 126 -19.71 -3.11 -5.95
CA LEU A 126 -21.08 -2.92 -6.45
C LEU A 126 -21.79 -1.78 -5.72
N VAL A 127 -21.67 -1.74 -4.39
CA VAL A 127 -22.25 -0.69 -3.56
C VAL A 127 -21.63 0.68 -3.90
N GLN A 128 -20.30 0.77 -3.91
CA GLN A 128 -19.59 2.02 -4.23
C GLN A 128 -19.84 2.48 -5.68
N ALA A 129 -19.85 1.56 -6.65
CA ALA A 129 -20.15 1.89 -8.05
C ALA A 129 -21.56 2.45 -8.21
N THR A 130 -22.54 1.89 -7.48
CA THR A 130 -23.93 2.37 -7.49
C THR A 130 -24.01 3.80 -6.95
N PHE A 131 -23.33 4.07 -5.84
CA PHE A 131 -23.29 5.42 -5.26
C PHE A 131 -22.60 6.43 -6.17
N ILE A 132 -21.49 6.06 -6.80
CA ILE A 132 -20.80 6.94 -7.75
C ILE A 132 -21.68 7.19 -8.98
N ALA A 133 -22.34 6.17 -9.53
CA ALA A 133 -23.23 6.33 -10.67
C ALA A 133 -24.38 7.31 -10.39
N ILE A 134 -25.01 7.20 -9.21
CA ILE A 134 -26.05 8.14 -8.77
C ILE A 134 -25.47 9.55 -8.56
N GLY A 135 -24.27 9.63 -7.96
CA GLY A 135 -23.60 10.91 -7.73
C GLY A 135 -23.17 11.64 -9.01
N LEU A 136 -22.78 10.89 -10.04
CA LEU A 136 -22.44 11.43 -11.37
C LEU A 136 -23.70 11.90 -12.12
N GLU A 137 -24.82 11.18 -11.99
CA GLU A 137 -26.09 11.59 -12.59
C GLU A 137 -26.66 12.88 -11.97
N ALA A 138 -26.38 13.12 -10.68
CA ALA A 138 -26.81 14.33 -9.99
C ALA A 138 -26.09 15.60 -10.49
N LEU A 139 -25.01 15.47 -11.27
CA LEU A 139 -24.29 16.60 -11.84
C LEU A 139 -24.94 17.01 -13.18
N PRO A 140 -25.45 18.25 -13.30
CA PRO A 140 -26.17 18.69 -14.49
C PRO A 140 -25.24 18.71 -15.71
N GLY A 141 -25.67 18.06 -16.80
CA GLY A 141 -24.94 18.03 -18.07
C GLY A 141 -23.77 17.06 -18.16
N LEU A 142 -23.49 16.29 -17.09
CA LEU A 142 -22.39 15.32 -17.07
C LEU A 142 -22.76 14.01 -17.78
N VAL A 143 -24.01 13.59 -17.65
CA VAL A 143 -24.55 12.37 -18.25
C VAL A 143 -25.38 12.73 -19.48
N ILE A 144 -25.09 12.10 -20.61
CA ILE A 144 -25.75 12.40 -21.90
C ILE A 144 -27.26 12.07 -21.81
N ASP A 145 -27.59 10.90 -21.27
CA ASP A 145 -28.97 10.45 -21.01
C ASP A 145 -29.09 9.94 -19.56
N PRO A 146 -29.54 10.79 -18.62
CA PRO A 146 -29.80 10.38 -17.24
C PRO A 146 -30.90 9.31 -17.19
N GLY A 147 -30.61 8.16 -16.57
CA GLY A 147 -31.60 7.10 -16.43
C GLY A 147 -31.07 5.80 -15.83
N MET A 148 -31.98 4.86 -15.58
CA MET A 148 -31.65 3.53 -15.04
C MET A 148 -30.69 2.74 -15.96
N ALA A 149 -30.77 2.97 -17.28
CA ALA A 149 -29.85 2.38 -18.26
C ALA A 149 -28.41 2.86 -18.06
N PHE A 150 -28.21 4.18 -17.86
CA PHE A 150 -26.89 4.73 -17.55
C PHE A 150 -26.34 4.17 -16.24
N ARG A 151 -27.15 4.16 -15.16
CA ARG A 151 -26.73 3.62 -13.86
C ARG A 151 -26.27 2.17 -13.99
N PHE A 152 -27.03 1.34 -14.70
CA PHE A 152 -26.67 -0.07 -14.91
C PHE A 152 -25.34 -0.20 -15.67
N VAL A 153 -25.18 0.52 -16.78
CA VAL A 153 -23.95 0.48 -17.58
C VAL A 153 -22.75 0.98 -16.78
N ALA A 154 -22.89 2.10 -16.07
CA ALA A 154 -21.83 2.67 -15.24
C ALA A 154 -21.43 1.71 -14.10
N VAL A 155 -22.40 1.11 -13.41
CA VAL A 155 -22.14 0.14 -12.33
C VAL A 155 -21.41 -1.08 -12.88
N VAL A 156 -21.88 -1.66 -13.99
CA VAL A 156 -21.25 -2.84 -14.60
C VAL A 156 -19.84 -2.51 -15.10
N SER A 157 -19.63 -1.35 -15.74
CA SER A 157 -18.31 -0.91 -16.18
C SER A 157 -17.35 -0.76 -14.99
N LEU A 158 -17.72 0.01 -13.96
CA LEU A 158 -16.88 0.22 -12.78
C LEU A 158 -16.58 -1.08 -12.02
N LEU A 159 -17.59 -1.95 -11.86
CA LEU A 159 -17.43 -3.26 -11.23
C LEU A 159 -16.45 -4.14 -12.02
N THR A 160 -16.63 -4.22 -13.34
CA THR A 160 -15.75 -5.00 -14.23
C THR A 160 -14.33 -4.46 -14.18
N GLY A 161 -14.18 -3.13 -14.14
CA GLY A 161 -12.90 -2.46 -13.98
C GLY A 161 -12.17 -2.88 -12.70
N THR A 162 -12.82 -2.75 -11.54
CA THR A 162 -12.22 -3.16 -10.26
C THR A 162 -11.93 -4.66 -10.20
N MET A 163 -12.82 -5.52 -10.72
CA MET A 163 -12.56 -6.97 -10.79
C MET A 163 -11.35 -7.30 -11.66
N PHE A 164 -11.20 -6.62 -12.80
CA PHE A 164 -10.06 -6.79 -13.67
C PHE A 164 -8.76 -6.34 -12.98
N LEU A 165 -8.77 -5.21 -12.26
CA LEU A 165 -7.61 -4.75 -11.49
C LEU A 165 -7.22 -5.71 -10.37
N MET A 166 -8.20 -6.26 -9.67
CA MET A 166 -7.96 -7.28 -8.65
C MET A 166 -7.30 -8.52 -9.27
N TRP A 167 -7.86 -9.04 -10.36
CA TRP A 167 -7.29 -10.17 -11.10
C TRP A 167 -5.86 -9.87 -11.57
N LEU A 168 -5.63 -8.69 -12.15
CA LEU A 168 -4.32 -8.26 -12.62
C LEU A 168 -3.32 -8.19 -11.46
N GLY A 169 -3.72 -7.66 -10.30
CA GLY A 169 -2.89 -7.61 -9.10
C GLY A 169 -2.49 -8.98 -8.58
N GLU A 170 -3.41 -9.94 -8.59
CA GLU A 170 -3.11 -11.32 -8.24
C GLU A 170 -2.17 -11.98 -9.25
N GLN A 171 -2.38 -11.76 -10.55
CA GLN A 171 -1.48 -12.27 -11.58
C GLN A 171 -0.07 -11.68 -11.48
N ILE A 172 0.07 -10.38 -11.14
CA ILE A 172 1.38 -9.77 -10.88
C ILE A 172 2.03 -10.42 -9.65
N THR A 173 1.26 -10.78 -8.62
CA THR A 173 1.79 -11.44 -7.42
C THR A 173 2.28 -12.87 -7.71
N GLU A 174 1.57 -13.62 -8.55
CA GLU A 174 1.92 -15.01 -8.91
C GLU A 174 3.05 -15.10 -9.93
N ARG A 175 2.98 -14.28 -11.00
CA ARG A 175 3.87 -14.39 -12.17
C ARG A 175 4.91 -13.27 -12.25
N GLY A 176 4.68 -12.16 -11.55
CA GLY A 176 5.56 -11.01 -11.53
C GLY A 176 6.58 -11.04 -10.38
N LEU A 177 6.99 -9.85 -9.98
CA LEU A 177 7.92 -9.59 -8.89
C LEU A 177 7.24 -8.60 -7.94
N GLY A 178 7.28 -8.80 -6.63
CA GLY A 178 6.59 -7.91 -5.70
C GLY A 178 5.20 -8.38 -5.30
N ASN A 179 4.54 -7.57 -4.47
CA ASN A 179 3.10 -7.67 -4.22
C ASN A 179 2.37 -6.86 -5.29
N GLY A 180 1.58 -7.53 -6.12
CA GLY A 180 0.94 -6.90 -7.27
C GLY A 180 -0.04 -5.79 -6.92
N ILE A 181 -0.75 -5.90 -5.80
CA ILE A 181 -1.66 -4.84 -5.32
C ILE A 181 -0.85 -3.58 -4.98
N SER A 182 0.25 -3.74 -4.23
CA SER A 182 1.13 -2.62 -3.88
C SER A 182 1.75 -1.96 -5.11
N ILE A 183 2.12 -2.76 -6.12
CA ILE A 183 2.69 -2.26 -7.37
C ILE A 183 1.66 -1.50 -8.21
N ILE A 184 0.40 -1.95 -8.24
CA ILE A 184 -0.69 -1.22 -8.93
C ILE A 184 -0.91 0.15 -8.28
N ILE A 185 -0.94 0.22 -6.93
CA ILE A 185 -1.08 1.50 -6.21
C ILE A 185 0.12 2.40 -6.51
N PHE A 186 1.34 1.85 -6.44
CA PHE A 186 2.57 2.57 -6.79
C PHE A 186 2.51 3.13 -8.21
N ALA A 187 2.13 2.31 -9.19
CA ALA A 187 2.05 2.73 -10.58
C ALA A 187 0.97 3.80 -10.81
N GLY A 188 -0.16 3.71 -10.11
CA GLY A 188 -1.20 4.73 -10.12
C GLY A 188 -0.67 6.10 -9.67
N ILE A 189 -0.04 6.15 -8.49
CA ILE A 189 0.51 7.39 -7.94
C ILE A 189 1.68 7.89 -8.80
N ALA A 190 2.59 6.99 -9.20
CA ALA A 190 3.75 7.34 -10.00
C ALA A 190 3.36 7.92 -11.38
N ALA A 191 2.25 7.47 -11.97
CA ALA A 191 1.76 8.00 -13.23
C ALA A 191 1.22 9.44 -13.14
N GLY A 192 0.89 9.94 -11.94
CA GLY A 192 0.50 11.34 -11.70
C GLY A 192 1.68 12.28 -11.48
N LEU A 193 2.89 11.76 -11.27
CA LEU A 193 4.10 12.56 -11.04
C LEU A 193 4.48 13.47 -12.21
N PRO A 194 4.46 13.00 -13.49
CA PRO A 194 4.85 13.84 -14.62
C PRO A 194 3.92 15.05 -14.79
N SER A 195 2.60 14.86 -14.63
CA SER A 195 1.61 15.94 -14.69
C SER A 195 1.74 16.92 -13.53
N ALA A 196 2.07 16.44 -12.32
CA ALA A 196 2.34 17.32 -11.19
C ALA A 196 3.58 18.21 -11.42
N LEU A 197 4.65 17.66 -12.01
CA LEU A 197 5.85 18.40 -12.39
C LEU A 197 5.58 19.40 -13.52
N SER A 198 4.80 19.03 -14.54
CA SER A 198 4.43 19.97 -15.60
C SER A 198 3.59 21.12 -15.07
N ASN A 199 2.63 20.85 -14.16
CA ASN A 199 1.81 21.88 -13.54
C ASN A 199 2.66 22.83 -12.67
N LEU A 200 3.62 22.29 -11.90
CA LEU A 200 4.58 23.11 -11.15
C LEU A 200 5.38 24.01 -12.09
N PHE A 201 5.86 23.47 -13.21
CA PHE A 201 6.64 24.25 -14.19
C PHE A 201 5.81 25.34 -14.85
N GLN A 202 4.55 25.07 -15.19
CA GLN A 202 3.62 26.07 -15.72
C GLN A 202 3.32 27.16 -14.69
N LEU A 203 3.11 26.82 -13.40
CA LEU A 203 2.89 27.79 -12.33
C LEU A 203 4.09 28.73 -12.13
N VAL A 204 5.31 28.23 -12.33
CA VAL A 204 6.54 29.04 -12.31
C VAL A 204 6.65 29.90 -13.56
N SER A 205 6.39 29.33 -14.74
CA SER A 205 6.43 30.06 -16.02
C SER A 205 5.39 31.17 -16.10
N ASN A 206 4.22 30.99 -15.48
CA ASN A 206 3.14 31.97 -15.42
C ASN A 206 3.35 33.03 -14.33
N GLY A 207 4.45 32.95 -13.56
CA GLY A 207 4.76 33.89 -12.47
C GLY A 207 3.85 33.79 -11.26
N SER A 208 2.95 32.81 -11.19
CA SER A 208 2.04 32.59 -10.05
C SER A 208 2.77 32.10 -8.81
N ILE A 209 3.93 31.45 -8.99
CA ILE A 209 4.84 31.03 -7.91
C ILE A 209 6.24 31.59 -8.23
N SER A 210 6.89 32.19 -7.23
CA SER A 210 8.29 32.62 -7.35
C SER A 210 9.19 31.42 -7.63
N SER A 211 10.14 31.58 -8.56
CA SER A 211 11.15 30.56 -8.88
C SER A 211 11.90 30.05 -7.63
N LEU A 212 12.07 30.92 -6.63
CA LEU A 212 12.68 30.58 -5.34
C LEU A 212 11.83 29.59 -4.53
N SER A 213 10.50 29.79 -4.50
CA SER A 213 9.56 28.91 -3.82
C SER A 213 9.48 27.53 -4.47
N ALA A 214 9.55 27.46 -5.81
CA ALA A 214 9.56 26.19 -6.53
C ALA A 214 10.82 25.35 -6.25
N ILE A 215 11.99 25.99 -6.19
CA ILE A 215 13.25 25.33 -5.81
C ILE A 215 13.16 24.81 -4.36
N PHE A 216 12.62 25.61 -3.44
CA PHE A 216 12.41 25.20 -2.05
C PHE A 216 11.51 23.96 -1.95
N ILE A 217 10.44 23.90 -2.74
CA ILE A 217 9.53 22.75 -2.78
C ILE A 217 10.25 21.48 -3.24
N ILE A 218 11.02 21.54 -4.33
CA ILE A 218 11.77 20.38 -4.85
C ILE A 218 12.79 19.89 -3.83
N LEU A 219 13.54 20.81 -3.22
CA LEU A 219 14.51 20.47 -2.17
C LEU A 219 13.84 19.83 -0.96
N LEU A 220 12.68 20.35 -0.55
CA LEU A 220 11.91 19.79 0.55
C LEU A 220 11.43 18.36 0.24
N VAL A 221 10.86 18.11 -0.94
CA VAL A 221 10.43 16.76 -1.34
C VAL A 221 11.62 15.80 -1.33
N GLY A 222 12.78 16.22 -1.86
CA GLY A 222 14.01 15.45 -1.81
C GLY A 222 14.46 15.15 -0.38
N PHE A 223 14.42 16.15 0.50
CA PHE A 223 14.80 16.01 1.92
C PHE A 223 13.85 15.07 2.68
N VAL A 224 12.54 15.22 2.51
CA VAL A 224 11.55 14.34 3.13
C VAL A 224 11.72 12.91 2.60
N THR A 225 11.91 12.73 1.29
CA THR A 225 12.18 11.41 0.70
C THR A 225 13.44 10.77 1.28
N PHE A 226 14.52 11.54 1.40
CA PHE A 226 15.76 11.09 2.03
C PHE A 226 15.54 10.69 3.49
N GLY A 227 14.82 11.52 4.26
CA GLY A 227 14.45 11.22 5.65
C GLY A 227 13.63 9.93 5.77
N VAL A 228 12.64 9.74 4.90
CA VAL A 228 11.82 8.52 4.85
C VAL A 228 12.69 7.30 4.56
N VAL A 229 13.55 7.34 3.54
CA VAL A 229 14.46 6.24 3.19
C VAL A 229 15.43 5.94 4.33
N PHE A 230 15.98 6.97 4.98
CA PHE A 230 16.90 6.83 6.10
C PHE A 230 16.24 6.11 7.28
N VAL A 231 15.03 6.52 7.65
CA VAL A 231 14.29 5.94 8.78
C VAL A 231 13.83 4.51 8.47
N GLU A 232 13.29 4.26 7.27
CA GLU A 232 12.81 2.93 6.87
C GLU A 232 13.94 1.90 6.67
N ARG A 233 15.15 2.34 6.29
CA ARG A 233 16.36 1.49 6.32
C ARG A 233 16.90 1.27 7.72
N GLY A 234 16.44 2.06 8.70
CA GLY A 234 16.79 1.93 10.10
C GLY A 234 16.32 0.60 10.67
N GLN A 235 17.28 -0.20 11.15
CA GLN A 235 17.01 -1.47 11.82
C GLN A 235 17.67 -1.50 13.20
N ARG A 236 16.90 -1.95 14.20
CA ARG A 236 17.43 -2.27 15.52
C ARG A 236 17.85 -3.74 15.53
N LYS A 237 19.15 -3.97 15.67
CA LYS A 237 19.73 -5.31 15.71
C LYS A 237 19.72 -5.83 17.15
N ILE A 238 18.97 -6.90 17.41
CA ILE A 238 19.05 -7.63 18.69
C ILE A 238 20.04 -8.78 18.51
N LEU A 239 21.09 -8.82 19.32
CA LEU A 239 22.07 -9.90 19.26
C LEU A 239 21.47 -11.20 19.80
N VAL A 240 21.63 -12.28 19.04
CA VAL A 240 21.20 -13.62 19.40
C VAL A 240 22.38 -14.56 19.25
N ASN A 241 22.66 -15.34 20.29
CA ASN A 241 23.72 -16.32 20.28
C ASN A 241 23.11 -17.70 20.06
N TYR A 242 23.66 -18.46 19.12
CA TYR A 242 23.33 -19.87 18.99
C TYR A 242 24.13 -20.69 20.01
N ALA A 243 23.47 -21.62 20.68
CA ALA A 243 24.09 -22.52 21.64
C ALA A 243 25.25 -23.27 20.98
N LYS A 244 26.40 -23.27 21.68
CA LYS A 244 27.58 -24.03 21.25
C LYS A 244 27.28 -25.52 21.43
N ARG A 245 27.46 -26.33 20.38
CA ARG A 245 27.37 -27.78 20.49
C ARG A 245 28.78 -28.34 20.56
N GLN A 246 29.14 -28.94 21.68
CA GLN A 246 30.38 -29.69 21.79
C GLN A 246 30.17 -31.06 21.14
N VAL A 247 30.91 -31.35 20.08
CA VAL A 247 30.93 -32.66 19.43
C VAL A 247 32.34 -33.20 19.56
N GLY A 248 32.55 -34.14 20.49
CA GLY A 248 33.89 -34.63 20.87
C GLY A 248 34.75 -33.54 21.55
N ASN A 249 36.04 -33.49 21.23
CA ASN A 249 36.98 -32.48 21.77
C ASN A 249 36.97 -31.13 21.04
N LYS A 250 36.09 -30.94 20.05
CA LYS A 250 35.98 -29.66 19.31
C LYS A 250 34.66 -28.98 19.62
N VAL A 251 34.75 -27.75 20.11
CA VAL A 251 33.60 -26.86 20.25
C VAL A 251 33.28 -26.31 18.86
N VAL A 252 32.17 -26.76 18.28
CA VAL A 252 31.69 -26.28 16.98
C VAL A 252 30.42 -25.46 17.23
N GLY A 253 30.41 -24.22 16.78
CA GLY A 253 29.28 -23.30 16.95
C GLY A 253 29.55 -22.18 17.96
N GLY A 254 28.54 -21.34 18.14
CA GLY A 254 28.67 -20.04 18.82
C GLY A 254 28.80 -18.86 17.85
N GLN A 255 28.25 -18.97 16.64
CA GLN A 255 28.07 -17.78 15.80
C GLN A 255 27.09 -16.83 16.49
N THR A 256 27.53 -15.59 16.65
CA THR A 256 26.65 -14.47 16.99
C THR A 256 25.89 -14.10 15.74
N SER A 257 24.57 -14.04 15.86
CA SER A 257 23.69 -13.52 14.82
C SER A 257 22.91 -12.35 15.39
N HIS A 258 22.15 -11.68 14.53
CA HIS A 258 21.26 -10.62 14.94
C HIS A 258 19.88 -10.87 14.39
N LEU A 259 18.86 -10.64 15.21
CA LEU A 259 17.48 -10.52 14.78
C LEU A 259 17.24 -9.04 14.43
N PRO A 260 17.12 -8.67 13.15
CA PRO A 260 16.83 -7.30 12.76
C PRO A 260 15.35 -6.98 12.98
N LEU A 261 15.07 -5.96 13.78
CA LEU A 261 13.73 -5.37 13.88
C LEU A 261 13.74 -4.03 13.15
N LYS A 262 12.89 -3.89 12.12
CA LYS A 262 12.71 -2.61 11.44
C LYS A 262 12.00 -1.62 12.37
N LEU A 263 12.24 -0.33 12.17
CA LEU A 263 11.55 0.72 12.93
C LEU A 263 10.04 0.74 12.62
N ASN A 264 9.69 0.52 11.35
CA ASN A 264 8.33 0.34 10.89
C ASN A 264 8.12 -1.11 10.43
N MET A 265 7.55 -1.94 11.31
CA MET A 265 7.17 -3.31 10.95
C MET A 265 5.84 -3.36 10.18
N ALA A 266 5.05 -2.28 10.25
CA ALA A 266 3.73 -2.18 9.66
C ALA A 266 3.76 -1.76 8.17
N GLY A 267 4.87 -1.19 7.72
CA GLY A 267 5.04 -0.68 6.36
C GLY A 267 4.07 0.49 6.09
N VAL A 268 3.49 0.52 4.88
CA VAL A 268 2.57 1.59 4.43
C VAL A 268 1.11 1.34 4.77
N ILE A 269 0.81 0.16 5.30
CA ILE A 269 -0.57 -0.28 5.45
C ILE A 269 -1.36 0.61 6.43
N PRO A 270 -0.80 1.05 7.59
CA PRO A 270 -1.55 1.89 8.53
C PRO A 270 -2.00 3.25 7.96
N PRO A 271 -1.17 4.05 7.27
CA PRO A 271 -1.64 5.27 6.58
C PRO A 271 -2.74 5.03 5.55
N ILE A 272 -2.68 3.93 4.81
CA ILE A 272 -3.71 3.56 3.84
C ILE A 272 -5.03 3.24 4.57
N PHE A 273 -4.97 2.57 5.71
CA PHE A 273 -6.15 2.22 6.51
C PHE A 273 -6.77 3.46 7.15
N ALA A 274 -5.92 4.32 7.75
CA ALA A 274 -6.35 5.59 8.32
C ALA A 274 -7.07 6.46 7.27
N SER A 275 -6.50 6.60 6.07
CA SER A 275 -7.15 7.35 5.00
C SER A 275 -8.45 6.71 4.53
N SER A 276 -8.49 5.39 4.31
CA SER A 276 -9.71 4.69 3.88
C SER A 276 -10.85 4.83 4.89
N ILE A 277 -10.55 4.78 6.19
CA ILE A 277 -11.56 4.89 7.26
C ILE A 277 -12.08 6.31 7.43
N ILE A 278 -11.26 7.35 7.18
CA ILE A 278 -11.72 8.73 7.24
C ILE A 278 -12.58 9.07 6.02
N LEU A 279 -12.20 8.54 4.86
CA LEU A 279 -12.93 8.74 3.61
C LEU A 279 -14.32 8.07 3.63
N PHE A 280 -14.51 6.98 4.37
CA PHE A 280 -15.78 6.25 4.39
C PHE A 280 -16.95 7.06 5.01
N PRO A 281 -16.84 7.65 6.22
CA PRO A 281 -17.86 8.56 6.72
C PRO A 281 -17.99 9.81 5.86
N ALA A 282 -16.90 10.39 5.39
CA ALA A 282 -16.94 11.61 4.58
C ALA A 282 -17.76 11.42 3.29
N THR A 283 -17.59 10.27 2.63
CA THR A 283 -18.39 9.90 1.46
C THR A 283 -19.86 9.71 1.81
N ILE A 284 -20.18 9.00 2.90
CA ILE A 284 -21.56 8.84 3.38
C ILE A 284 -22.22 10.20 3.68
N VAL A 285 -21.50 11.09 4.36
CA VAL A 285 -22.03 12.41 4.74
C VAL A 285 -22.24 13.29 3.51
N ASP A 286 -21.30 13.32 2.56
CA ASP A 286 -21.48 14.02 1.27
C ASP A 286 -22.71 13.48 0.51
N TRP A 287 -23.00 12.17 0.63
CA TRP A 287 -24.20 11.58 0.04
C TRP A 287 -25.50 12.01 0.73
N PHE A 288 -25.54 12.06 2.07
CA PHE A 288 -26.74 12.45 2.82
C PHE A 288 -27.05 13.96 2.76
N THR A 289 -26.06 14.78 2.43
CA THR A 289 -26.14 16.24 2.47
C THR A 289 -26.37 16.87 1.09
N LYS A 290 -26.17 16.12 0.00
CA LYS A 290 -26.50 16.54 -1.38
C LYS A 290 -28.02 16.58 -1.61
N GLY A 291 -28.54 17.76 -1.92
CA GLY A 291 -29.94 17.97 -2.34
C GLY A 291 -30.96 18.21 -1.22
N LYS A 292 -30.54 18.30 0.06
CA LYS A 292 -31.43 18.72 1.16
C LYS A 292 -31.07 20.12 1.66
N ASP A 293 -32.10 20.96 1.78
CA ASP A 293 -32.00 22.28 2.41
C ASP A 293 -31.42 22.16 3.82
N ALA A 294 -30.56 23.11 4.17
CA ALA A 294 -29.86 23.19 5.46
C ALA A 294 -30.79 23.44 6.68
N SER A 295 -32.11 23.35 6.49
CA SER A 295 -33.14 23.65 7.49
C SER A 295 -33.36 22.54 8.52
N THR A 296 -32.85 21.32 8.30
CA THR A 296 -32.91 20.24 9.30
C THR A 296 -31.64 20.28 10.16
N PRO A 297 -31.73 20.42 11.50
CA PRO A 297 -30.54 20.59 12.37
C PRO A 297 -29.57 19.41 12.29
N VAL A 298 -30.07 18.20 11.98
CA VAL A 298 -29.24 17.01 11.76
C VAL A 298 -28.42 17.11 10.46
N VAL A 299 -28.98 17.69 9.40
CA VAL A 299 -28.28 17.88 8.11
C VAL A 299 -27.25 19.01 8.22
N GLY A 300 -27.54 20.06 9.00
CA GLY A 300 -26.58 21.11 9.35
C GLY A 300 -25.37 20.55 10.10
N PHE A 301 -25.61 19.78 11.18
CA PHE A 301 -24.54 19.11 11.93
C PHE A 301 -23.70 18.17 11.05
N LEU A 302 -24.33 17.42 10.15
CA LEU A 302 -23.62 16.55 9.21
C LEU A 302 -22.79 17.35 8.18
N LYS A 303 -23.30 18.47 7.65
CA LYS A 303 -22.53 19.35 6.76
C LYS A 303 -21.35 20.01 7.47
N ASP A 304 -21.54 20.48 8.70
CA ASP A 304 -20.47 21.07 9.53
C ASP A 304 -19.43 20.02 9.92
N LEU A 305 -19.85 18.78 10.17
CA LEU A 305 -18.95 17.65 10.41
C LEU A 305 -18.16 17.29 9.14
N ALA A 306 -18.78 17.25 7.96
CA ALA A 306 -18.05 17.01 6.71
C ALA A 306 -17.10 18.15 6.34
N ALA A 307 -17.50 19.41 6.56
CA ALA A 307 -16.66 20.58 6.35
C ALA A 307 -15.44 20.53 7.28
N SER A 308 -15.65 20.20 8.56
CA SER A 308 -14.56 20.06 9.54
C SER A 308 -13.66 18.83 9.33
N MET A 309 -14.12 17.87 8.55
CA MET A 309 -13.32 16.72 8.06
C MET A 309 -12.71 16.97 6.67
N GLY A 310 -12.77 18.20 6.15
CA GLY A 310 -12.11 18.59 4.92
C GLY A 310 -10.58 18.60 5.05
N PRO A 311 -9.83 18.21 3.99
CA PRO A 311 -8.37 18.32 3.97
C PRO A 311 -7.93 19.77 4.22
N GLY A 312 -6.98 19.97 5.14
CA GLY A 312 -6.45 21.30 5.50
C GLY A 312 -7.06 21.94 6.75
N GLU A 313 -8.11 21.34 7.32
CA GLU A 313 -8.59 21.73 8.65
C GLU A 313 -7.81 21.03 9.78
N PRO A 314 -7.57 21.72 10.91
CA PRO A 314 -6.82 21.15 12.03
C PRO A 314 -7.52 19.96 12.69
N ILE A 315 -8.86 19.89 12.61
CA ILE A 315 -9.66 18.77 13.14
C ILE A 315 -9.42 17.51 12.32
N HIS A 316 -9.45 17.62 10.99
CA HIS A 316 -9.10 16.51 10.08
C HIS A 316 -7.68 16.01 10.35
N ALA A 317 -6.69 16.90 10.43
CA ALA A 317 -5.31 16.55 10.74
C ALA A 317 -5.16 15.83 12.10
N LEU A 318 -5.87 16.29 13.15
CA LEU A 318 -5.83 15.64 14.46
C LEU A 318 -6.45 14.22 14.41
N LEU A 319 -7.62 14.09 13.79
CA LEU A 319 -8.30 12.80 13.68
C LEU A 319 -7.49 11.82 12.81
N TYR A 320 -6.85 12.33 11.76
CA TYR A 320 -5.93 11.56 10.93
C TYR A 320 -4.69 11.12 11.70
N ALA A 321 -4.09 12.01 12.51
CA ALA A 321 -2.96 11.67 13.36
C ALA A 321 -3.29 10.55 14.35
N VAL A 322 -4.42 10.65 15.05
CA VAL A 322 -4.88 9.63 16.00
C VAL A 322 -5.14 8.30 15.29
N ALA A 323 -5.79 8.34 14.12
CA ALA A 323 -6.04 7.14 13.33
C ALA A 323 -4.74 6.47 12.90
N ILE A 324 -3.75 7.21 12.38
CA ILE A 324 -2.44 6.67 12.00
C ILE A 324 -1.76 6.00 13.19
N VAL A 325 -1.68 6.69 14.33
CA VAL A 325 -1.02 6.15 15.53
C VAL A 325 -1.73 4.87 15.99
N PHE A 326 -3.06 4.89 16.07
CA PHE A 326 -3.86 3.72 16.42
C PHE A 326 -3.58 2.55 15.48
N PHE A 327 -3.65 2.75 14.16
CA PHE A 327 -3.41 1.68 13.19
C PHE A 327 -1.97 1.20 13.17
N CYS A 328 -0.98 2.05 13.46
CA CYS A 328 0.42 1.62 13.56
C CYS A 328 0.63 0.64 14.72
N PHE A 329 0.08 0.96 15.90
CA PHE A 329 0.15 0.07 17.07
C PHE A 329 -0.66 -1.20 16.85
N PHE A 330 -1.90 -1.04 16.39
CA PHE A 330 -2.81 -2.13 16.13
C PHE A 330 -2.20 -3.10 15.12
N TYR A 331 -1.81 -2.64 13.93
CA TYR A 331 -1.26 -3.52 12.89
C TYR A 331 0.06 -4.19 13.30
N THR A 332 0.95 -3.48 13.99
CA THR A 332 2.23 -4.07 14.44
C THR A 332 2.00 -5.22 15.43
N ALA A 333 1.07 -5.05 16.38
CA ALA A 333 0.71 -6.09 17.33
C ALA A 333 0.08 -7.32 16.64
N LEU A 334 -0.57 -7.14 15.49
CA LEU A 334 -1.22 -8.22 14.74
C LEU A 334 -0.25 -9.05 13.90
N VAL A 335 0.74 -8.40 13.31
CA VAL A 335 1.71 -9.08 12.44
C VAL A 335 2.81 -9.73 13.25
N PHE A 336 3.23 -9.11 14.34
CA PHE A 336 4.37 -9.59 15.11
C PHE A 336 3.94 -10.28 16.41
N ASN A 337 4.02 -11.61 16.43
CA ASN A 337 3.84 -12.40 17.64
C ASN A 337 5.18 -12.58 18.37
N SER A 338 5.40 -11.79 19.42
CA SER A 338 6.62 -11.84 20.26
C SER A 338 6.81 -13.20 20.94
N LYS A 339 5.72 -13.89 21.30
CA LYS A 339 5.75 -15.20 21.97
C LYS A 339 6.20 -16.30 21.01
N GLU A 340 5.59 -16.34 19.82
CA GLU A 340 5.95 -17.31 18.78
C GLU A 340 7.40 -17.10 18.30
N THR A 341 7.83 -15.85 18.16
CA THR A 341 9.22 -15.53 17.81
C THR A 341 10.20 -16.02 18.87
N ALA A 342 9.89 -15.82 20.16
CA ALA A 342 10.72 -16.31 21.26
C ALA A 342 10.77 -17.84 21.33
N ASP A 343 9.64 -18.52 21.09
CA ASP A 343 9.58 -19.98 21.04
C ASP A 343 10.36 -20.53 19.84
N ASN A 344 10.33 -19.86 18.69
CA ASN A 344 11.12 -20.21 17.51
C ASN A 344 12.62 -20.02 17.74
N LEU A 345 13.04 -18.96 18.45
CA LEU A 345 14.43 -18.79 18.88
C LEU A 345 14.86 -19.91 19.83
N LYS A 346 14.00 -20.27 20.80
CA LYS A 346 14.27 -21.37 21.72
C LYS A 346 14.40 -22.71 20.98
N LYS A 347 13.51 -23.00 20.02
CA LYS A 347 13.55 -24.22 19.20
C LYS A 347 14.79 -24.31 18.30
N SER A 348 15.26 -23.17 17.78
CA SER A 348 16.49 -23.12 16.96
C SER A 348 17.78 -23.13 17.79
N GLY A 349 17.69 -23.26 19.12
CA GLY A 349 18.85 -23.23 20.02
C GLY A 349 19.48 -21.84 20.15
N ALA A 350 18.75 -20.79 19.76
CA ALA A 350 19.19 -19.41 19.80
C ALA A 350 18.65 -18.72 21.07
N PHE A 351 19.47 -17.92 21.74
CA PHE A 351 19.04 -17.17 22.91
C PHE A 351 19.61 -15.76 22.93
N VAL A 352 18.85 -14.84 23.51
CA VAL A 352 19.30 -13.46 23.72
C VAL A 352 20.20 -13.44 24.96
N PRO A 353 21.45 -12.97 24.86
CA PRO A 353 22.37 -12.92 25.99
C PRO A 353 21.78 -12.15 27.18
N GLY A 354 21.86 -12.74 28.38
CA GLY A 354 21.35 -12.12 29.61
C GLY A 354 19.86 -12.31 29.89
N ILE A 355 19.11 -13.01 29.03
CA ILE A 355 17.66 -13.22 29.19
C ILE A 355 17.34 -14.71 29.09
N ARG A 356 16.54 -15.22 30.04
CA ARG A 356 16.14 -16.63 30.05
C ARG A 356 15.24 -16.94 28.83
N PRO A 357 15.52 -18.01 28.06
CA PRO A 357 14.71 -18.37 26.90
C PRO A 357 13.24 -18.65 27.22
N GLY A 358 12.33 -18.24 26.33
CA GLY A 358 10.88 -18.40 26.46
C GLY A 358 10.19 -17.09 26.79
N GLU A 359 9.35 -17.07 27.83
CA GLU A 359 8.48 -15.93 28.14
C GLU A 359 9.25 -14.63 28.45
N GLN A 360 10.41 -14.72 29.09
CA GLN A 360 11.24 -13.53 29.37
C GLN A 360 11.82 -12.93 28.08
N THR A 361 12.23 -13.76 27.12
CA THR A 361 12.63 -13.30 25.79
C THR A 361 11.45 -12.65 25.05
N ALA A 362 10.25 -13.22 25.14
CA ALA A 362 9.06 -12.64 24.54
C ALA A 362 8.75 -11.25 25.10
N ARG A 363 8.73 -11.09 26.44
CA ARG A 363 8.51 -9.78 27.10
C ARG A 363 9.58 -8.75 26.74
N TYR A 364 10.83 -9.18 26.58
CA TYR A 364 11.91 -8.29 26.16
C TYR A 364 11.75 -7.79 24.72
N ILE A 365 11.46 -8.70 23.79
CA ILE A 365 11.20 -8.35 22.39
C ILE A 365 9.98 -7.43 22.30
N ASP A 366 8.92 -7.72 23.05
CA ASP A 366 7.70 -6.93 23.10
C ASP A 366 7.94 -5.49 23.59
N LYS A 367 8.71 -5.32 24.67
CA LYS A 367 9.11 -3.99 25.18
C LYS A 367 9.91 -3.19 24.15
N ILE A 368 10.75 -3.86 23.35
CA ILE A 368 11.51 -3.23 22.27
C ILE A 368 10.58 -2.80 21.14
N LEU A 369 9.67 -3.68 20.73
CA LEU A 369 8.71 -3.42 19.67
C LEU A 369 7.78 -2.27 20.01
N MET A 370 7.25 -2.21 21.23
CA MET A 370 6.40 -1.10 21.67
C MET A 370 7.09 0.26 21.54
N ARG A 371 8.38 0.35 21.92
CA ARG A 371 9.17 1.58 21.80
C ARG A 371 9.52 1.93 20.35
N LEU A 372 9.85 0.93 19.55
CA LEU A 372 10.12 1.12 18.12
C LEU A 372 8.86 1.59 17.39
N THR A 373 7.72 0.95 17.68
CA THR A 373 6.42 1.26 17.08
C THR A 373 5.95 2.66 17.47
N LEU A 374 6.19 3.09 18.72
CA LEU A 374 5.93 4.47 19.14
C LEU A 374 6.73 5.47 18.29
N ALA A 375 8.04 5.24 18.13
CA ALA A 375 8.89 6.10 17.30
C ALA A 375 8.46 6.08 15.82
N GLY A 376 8.11 4.90 15.29
CA GLY A 376 7.60 4.73 13.93
C GLY A 376 6.28 5.44 13.70
N ALA A 377 5.31 5.30 14.61
CA ALA A 377 4.00 5.94 14.52
C ALA A 377 4.12 7.47 14.50
N VAL A 378 4.98 8.05 15.35
CA VAL A 378 5.25 9.49 15.37
C VAL A 378 5.86 9.94 14.05
N TYR A 379 6.86 9.22 13.54
CA TYR A 379 7.49 9.52 12.25
C TYR A 379 6.50 9.46 11.09
N ILE A 380 5.71 8.38 10.98
CA ILE A 380 4.72 8.20 9.89
C ILE A 380 3.68 9.32 9.94
N THR A 381 3.21 9.66 11.14
CA THR A 381 2.24 10.75 11.36
C THR A 381 2.83 12.09 10.90
N LEU A 382 4.08 12.39 11.28
CA LEU A 382 4.76 13.61 10.87
C LEU A 382 4.91 13.70 9.34
N VAL A 383 5.34 12.62 8.68
CA VAL A 383 5.46 12.57 7.21
C VAL A 383 4.10 12.76 6.52
N CYS A 384 3.03 12.17 7.06
CA CYS A 384 1.70 12.29 6.48
C CYS A 384 1.09 13.69 6.65
N LEU A 385 1.30 14.33 7.80
CA LEU A 385 0.77 15.66 8.11
C LEU A 385 1.58 16.81 7.51
N LEU A 386 2.86 16.60 7.20
CA LEU A 386 3.75 17.66 6.72
C LEU A 386 3.22 18.34 5.44
N PRO A 387 2.78 17.60 4.39
CA PRO A 387 2.19 18.24 3.21
C PRO A 387 0.85 18.92 3.49
N GLU A 388 0.05 18.41 4.42
CA GLU A 388 -1.23 19.00 4.79
C GLU A 388 -1.05 20.36 5.48
N PHE A 389 -0.08 20.45 6.39
CA PHE A 389 0.30 21.71 7.03
C PHE A 389 0.83 22.74 6.01
N MET A 390 1.59 22.28 5.03
CA MET A 390 2.09 23.13 3.95
C MET A 390 0.99 23.66 3.04
N GLN A 391 0.03 22.81 2.66
CA GLN A 391 -1.12 23.24 1.85
C GLN A 391 -1.93 24.30 2.60
N ALA A 392 -2.17 24.11 3.90
CA ALA A 392 -2.89 25.07 4.73
C ALA A 392 -2.20 26.43 4.85
N ARG A 393 -0.86 26.46 5.02
CA ARG A 393 -0.13 27.72 5.24
C ARG A 393 0.36 28.41 3.98
N TRP A 394 0.81 27.66 2.99
CA TRP A 394 1.44 28.19 1.78
C TRP A 394 0.52 28.18 0.55
N LYS A 395 -0.69 27.61 0.64
CA LYS A 395 -1.72 27.59 -0.44
C LYS A 395 -1.22 27.06 -1.79
N VAL A 396 -0.09 26.35 -1.81
CA VAL A 396 0.39 25.67 -3.01
C VAL A 396 -0.30 24.32 -3.06
N PRO A 397 -1.02 23.98 -4.14
CA PRO A 397 -1.63 22.67 -4.31
C PRO A 397 -0.52 21.62 -4.42
N PHE A 398 -0.20 21.01 -3.28
CA PHE A 398 0.85 20.02 -3.20
C PHE A 398 0.27 18.68 -3.65
N TYR A 399 0.42 18.36 -4.93
CA TYR A 399 -0.04 17.07 -5.50
C TYR A 399 0.66 15.86 -4.85
N PHE A 400 1.75 16.07 -4.11
CA PHE A 400 2.43 15.05 -3.31
C PHE A 400 1.85 14.99 -1.89
N GLY A 401 0.76 14.24 -1.71
CA GLY A 401 0.30 13.88 -0.36
C GLY A 401 1.36 13.10 0.42
N GLY A 402 1.47 13.31 1.73
CA GLY A 402 2.48 12.65 2.56
C GLY A 402 2.36 11.12 2.52
N THR A 403 1.12 10.62 2.44
CA THR A 403 0.80 9.21 2.25
C THR A 403 1.34 8.66 0.92
N SER A 404 1.21 9.43 -0.17
CA SER A 404 1.65 9.00 -1.50
C SER A 404 3.17 8.90 -1.60
N LEU A 405 3.88 9.83 -0.98
CA LEU A 405 5.33 9.76 -0.85
C LEU A 405 5.77 8.49 -0.10
N LEU A 406 5.10 8.18 1.02
CA LEU A 406 5.39 7.00 1.82
C LEU A 406 5.15 5.72 1.03
N ILE A 407 4.04 5.65 0.29
CA ILE A 407 3.73 4.52 -0.61
C ILE A 407 4.84 4.33 -1.63
N ILE A 408 5.26 5.39 -2.31
CA ILE A 408 6.32 5.32 -3.33
C ILE A 408 7.59 4.74 -2.75
N VAL A 409 8.05 5.26 -1.60
CA VAL A 409 9.33 4.86 -1.02
C VAL A 409 9.31 3.42 -0.53
N VAL A 410 8.29 3.03 0.24
CA VAL A 410 8.24 1.70 0.85
C VAL A 410 7.99 0.62 -0.19
N VAL A 411 7.09 0.83 -1.17
CA VAL A 411 6.87 -0.16 -2.24
C VAL A 411 8.14 -0.33 -3.09
N THR A 412 8.87 0.76 -3.37
CA THR A 412 10.15 0.67 -4.09
C THR A 412 11.18 -0.11 -3.27
N MET A 413 11.26 0.10 -1.96
CA MET A 413 12.18 -0.67 -1.10
C MET A 413 11.79 -2.14 -0.99
N ASP A 414 10.49 -2.45 -0.87
CA ASP A 414 10.01 -3.83 -0.84
C ASP A 414 10.28 -4.54 -2.16
N PHE A 415 10.05 -3.86 -3.30
CA PHE A 415 10.40 -4.37 -4.62
C PHE A 415 11.90 -4.67 -4.71
N MET A 416 12.76 -3.72 -4.31
CA MET A 416 14.22 -3.91 -4.32
C MET A 416 14.67 -5.05 -3.40
N ALA A 417 14.09 -5.16 -2.21
CA ALA A 417 14.41 -6.23 -1.27
C ALA A 417 14.02 -7.61 -1.83
N GLN A 418 12.84 -7.72 -2.47
CA GLN A 418 12.42 -8.97 -3.10
C GLN A 418 13.30 -9.35 -4.29
N VAL A 419 13.67 -8.38 -5.13
CA VAL A 419 14.61 -8.60 -6.24
C VAL A 419 15.96 -9.08 -5.72
N GLN A 420 16.50 -8.44 -4.67
CA GLN A 420 17.76 -8.86 -4.04
C GLN A 420 17.69 -10.27 -3.47
N ASN A 421 16.61 -10.61 -2.75
CA ASN A 421 16.39 -11.95 -2.21
C ASN A 421 16.35 -13.01 -3.31
N TYR A 422 15.67 -12.71 -4.42
CA TYR A 422 15.61 -13.61 -5.57
C TYR A 422 17.00 -13.84 -6.18
N VAL A 423 17.77 -12.78 -6.43
CA VAL A 423 19.13 -12.87 -6.97
C VAL A 423 20.06 -13.64 -6.02
N MET A 424 19.99 -13.40 -4.71
CA MET A 424 20.78 -14.14 -3.72
C MET A 424 20.44 -15.64 -3.69
N SER A 425 19.17 -16.01 -3.81
CA SER A 425 18.76 -17.42 -3.77
C SER A 425 19.36 -18.25 -4.91
N GLN A 426 19.46 -17.66 -6.10
CA GLN A 426 20.08 -18.31 -7.27
C GLN A 426 21.61 -18.44 -7.13
N GLN A 427 22.26 -17.43 -6.53
CA GLN A 427 23.69 -17.50 -6.24
C GLN A 427 23.99 -18.66 -5.27
N TYR A 428 23.15 -18.88 -4.26
CA TYR A 428 23.29 -20.02 -3.34
C TYR A 428 23.21 -21.37 -4.04
N GLU A 429 22.25 -21.56 -4.95
CA GLU A 429 22.11 -22.80 -5.71
C GLU A 429 23.33 -23.05 -6.62
N SER A 430 23.88 -22.00 -7.24
CA SER A 430 25.10 -22.09 -8.05
C SER A 430 26.33 -22.47 -7.23
N LEU A 431 26.45 -21.94 -6.00
CA LEU A 431 27.55 -22.24 -5.08
C LEU A 431 27.46 -23.67 -4.53
N LEU A 432 26.26 -24.14 -4.18
CA LEU A 432 26.01 -25.53 -3.75
C LEU A 432 26.28 -26.53 -4.88
N ARG A 433 25.84 -26.21 -6.11
CA ARG A 433 26.11 -27.05 -7.28
C ARG A 433 27.60 -27.14 -7.58
N LYS A 434 28.35 -26.03 -7.47
CA LYS A 434 29.81 -26.01 -7.66
C LYS A 434 30.58 -26.77 -6.56
N ALA A 435 30.05 -26.82 -5.34
CA ALA A 435 30.61 -27.60 -4.24
C ALA A 435 30.42 -29.12 -4.45
N ASN A 436 29.26 -29.56 -4.98
CA ASN A 436 28.97 -30.98 -5.22
C ASN A 436 29.84 -31.62 -6.31
N PHE A 437 30.39 -30.84 -7.25
CA PHE A 437 31.31 -31.37 -8.27
C PHE A 437 32.71 -31.71 -7.78
N LYS A 438 33.05 -31.43 -6.51
CA LYS A 438 34.38 -31.71 -5.93
C LYS A 438 34.44 -32.97 -5.05
N GLY A 439 33.36 -33.76 -4.99
CA GLY A 439 33.19 -34.88 -4.05
C GLY A 439 33.18 -36.29 -4.65
N GLY A 440 33.58 -36.47 -5.91
CA GLY A 440 33.75 -37.81 -6.50
C GLY A 440 35.08 -38.43 -6.07
N ILE A 441 35.15 -39.03 -4.89
CA ILE A 441 36.25 -39.93 -4.53
C ILE A 441 36.05 -41.22 -5.35
N PRO A 442 36.99 -41.64 -6.20
CA PRO A 442 36.90 -42.95 -6.82
C PRO A 442 37.14 -44.00 -5.72
N THR A 443 36.11 -44.77 -5.39
CA THR A 443 36.26 -46.02 -4.66
C THR A 443 37.13 -46.93 -5.51
N ARG A 444 38.32 -47.23 -4.98
CA ARG A 444 39.30 -48.13 -5.58
C ARG A 444 38.97 -49.58 -5.27
#